data_AF-A0A285CPC6-F1
#
_entry.id   AF-A0A285CPC6-F1
#
_cell.length_a   1.000
_cell.length_b   1.000
_cell.length_c   1.000
_cell.angle_alpha   90.00
_cell.angle_beta   90.00
_cell.angle_gamma   90.00
#
_symmetry.space_group_name_H-M   'P 1'
#
loop_
_entity.id
_entity.type
_entity.pdbx_description
1 polymer ?
#
loop_
_entity_poly.entity_id
_entity_poly.type
_entity_poly.pdbx_seq_one_letter_code
_entity_poly.pdbx_strand_id
1 'polypeptide(L)'
;MELALDGDGAALRLCLERIAPPRRDAPVTFDLPRMETARDAATAAGAVLEAVAEGELTPTEGAHIMELVETFRRTLETSELEARVAALEGGAT
;
A
#
# COMPACT_ATOMS: atom_id res chain seq x y z
N MET A 1 -33.96 20.50 -33.75
CA MET A 1 -32.79 19.64 -34.04
C MET A 1 -31.50 20.34 -33.64
N GLU A 2 -31.52 21.13 -32.55
CA GLU A 2 -30.49 22.14 -32.27
C GLU A 2 -29.75 21.86 -30.95
N LEU A 3 -30.32 21.06 -30.05
CA LEU A 3 -29.72 20.63 -28.78
C LEU A 3 -28.59 19.60 -28.92
N ALA A 4 -28.34 19.07 -30.12
CA ALA A 4 -27.26 18.10 -30.35
C ALA A 4 -25.88 18.76 -30.48
N LEU A 5 -25.83 20.08 -30.75
CA LEU A 5 -24.59 20.82 -31.01
C LEU A 5 -24.05 21.56 -29.79
N ASP A 6 -24.89 21.84 -28.79
CA ASP A 6 -24.50 22.56 -27.57
C ASP A 6 -23.76 21.69 -26.54
N GLY A 7 -23.48 20.42 -26.88
CA GLY A 7 -22.56 19.55 -26.15
C GLY A 7 -22.82 19.52 -24.64
N ASP A 8 -23.72 18.65 -24.19
CA ASP A 8 -23.97 18.47 -22.75
C ASP A 8 -22.67 18.06 -22.03
N GLY A 9 -22.04 19.03 -21.35
CA GLY A 9 -20.79 18.86 -20.63
C GLY A 9 -20.88 17.80 -19.53
N ALA A 10 -22.06 17.57 -18.95
CA ALA A 10 -22.27 16.51 -17.98
C ALA A 10 -22.26 15.13 -18.64
N ALA A 11 -22.92 14.99 -19.80
CA ALA A 11 -22.87 13.76 -20.59
C ALA A 11 -21.45 13.45 -21.08
N LEU A 12 -20.72 14.48 -21.55
CA LEU A 12 -19.31 14.36 -21.94
C LEU A 12 -18.41 13.94 -20.78
N ARG A 13 -18.59 14.53 -19.59
CA ARG A 13 -17.82 14.15 -18.38
C ARG A 13 -18.08 12.70 -17.98
N LEU A 14 -19.34 12.25 -17.99
CA LEU A 14 -19.70 10.85 -17.71
C LEU A 14 -19.09 9.89 -18.74
N CYS A 15 -19.08 10.26 -20.02
CA CYS A 15 -18.41 9.48 -21.06
C CYS A 15 -16.90 9.41 -20.82
N LEU A 16 -16.25 10.53 -20.45
CA LEU A 16 -14.81 10.56 -20.16
C LEU A 16 -14.44 9.74 -18.92
N GLU A 17 -15.22 9.84 -17.83
CA GLU A 17 -15.04 9.03 -16.62
C GLU A 17 -15.15 7.52 -16.90
N ARG A 18 -15.88 7.12 -17.95
CA ARG A 18 -16.02 5.72 -18.38
C ARG A 18 -14.97 5.27 -19.41
N ILE A 19 -14.58 6.13 -20.33
CA ILE A 19 -13.61 5.82 -21.40
C ILE A 19 -12.17 5.86 -20.87
N ALA A 20 -11.88 6.83 -20.00
CA ALA A 20 -10.58 7.02 -19.38
C ALA A 20 -10.77 7.24 -17.87
N PRO A 21 -11.21 6.20 -17.12
CA PRO A 21 -11.34 6.32 -15.69
C PRO A 21 -9.99 6.75 -15.09
N PRO A 22 -9.97 7.62 -14.07
CA PRO A 22 -8.75 7.93 -13.34
C PRO A 22 -8.11 6.62 -12.88
N ARG A 23 -6.81 6.46 -13.15
CA ARG A 23 -6.05 5.25 -12.82
C ARG A 23 -5.94 5.16 -11.29
N ARG A 24 -6.90 4.49 -10.67
CA ARG A 24 -7.00 4.36 -9.21
C ARG A 24 -6.00 3.37 -8.62
N ASP A 25 -5.60 2.36 -9.38
CA ASP A 25 -4.74 1.25 -8.92
C ASP A 25 -3.54 1.06 -9.86
N ALA A 26 -2.85 2.14 -10.21
CA ALA A 26 -1.60 2.01 -10.93
C ALA A 26 -0.55 1.32 -10.01
N PRO A 27 0.24 0.37 -10.53
CA PRO A 27 1.35 -0.20 -9.75
C PRO A 27 2.31 0.90 -9.31
N VAL A 28 2.67 0.88 -8.03
CA VAL A 28 3.70 1.75 -7.46
C VAL A 28 5.05 1.04 -7.55
N THR A 29 6.08 1.77 -7.98
CA THR A 29 7.46 1.28 -7.95
C THR A 29 8.13 1.88 -6.73
N PHE A 30 8.52 1.03 -5.78
CA PHE A 30 9.21 1.43 -4.56
C PHE A 30 10.19 0.32 -4.19
N ASP A 31 11.46 0.68 -4.00
CA ASP A 31 12.52 -0.24 -3.58
C ASP A 31 12.39 -0.52 -2.08
N LEU A 32 11.45 -1.39 -1.73
CA LEU A 32 11.20 -1.80 -0.36
C LEU A 32 12.42 -2.53 0.21
N PRO A 33 13.02 -2.07 1.32
CA PRO A 33 14.08 -2.79 1.99
C PRO A 33 13.62 -4.20 2.39
N ARG A 34 14.53 -5.17 2.32
CA ARG A 34 14.24 -6.55 2.74
C ARG A 34 13.85 -6.55 4.22
N MET A 35 12.75 -7.25 4.53
CA MET A 35 12.23 -7.38 5.88
C MET A 35 12.32 -8.83 6.35
N GLU A 36 13.12 -9.09 7.38
CA GLU A 36 13.22 -10.40 8.04
C GLU A 36 12.86 -10.35 9.51
N THR A 37 12.93 -9.16 10.11
CA THR A 37 12.67 -8.91 11.53
C THR A 37 11.68 -7.76 11.72
N ALA A 38 11.09 -7.66 12.91
CA ALA A 38 10.27 -6.51 13.28
C ALA A 38 11.04 -5.18 13.25
N ARG A 39 12.37 -5.22 13.44
CA ARG A 39 13.24 -4.03 13.34
C ARG A 39 13.33 -3.54 11.91
N ASP A 40 13.35 -4.43 10.94
CA ASP A 40 13.43 -4.06 9.52
C ASP A 40 12.17 -3.34 9.06
N ALA A 41 11.02 -3.56 9.72
CA ALA A 41 9.80 -2.80 9.47
C ALA A 41 9.98 -1.30 9.76
N ALA A 42 10.76 -0.94 10.78
CA ALA A 42 11.08 0.45 11.07
C ALA A 42 12.01 1.05 10.00
N THR A 43 12.97 0.28 9.49
CA THR A 43 13.83 0.69 8.37
C THR A 43 13.02 0.89 7.10
N ALA A 44 12.11 -0.03 6.78
CA ALA A 44 11.20 0.09 5.65
C ALA A 44 10.28 1.32 5.77
N ALA A 45 9.71 1.57 6.96
CA ALA A 45 8.90 2.76 7.21
C ALA A 45 9.70 4.07 7.03
N GLY A 46 10.98 4.08 7.43
CA GLY A 46 11.88 5.20 7.19
C GLY A 46 12.09 5.48 5.69
N ALA A 47 12.37 4.43 4.91
CA ALA A 47 12.52 4.55 3.46
C ALA A 47 11.24 5.06 2.76
N VAL A 48 10.07 4.65 3.24
CA VAL A 48 8.78 5.17 2.72
C VAL A 48 8.62 6.66 3.02
N LEU A 49 8.96 7.10 4.24
CA LEU A 49 8.89 8.51 4.61
C LEU A 49 9.84 9.38 3.77
N GLU A 50 11.04 8.89 3.51
CA GLU A 50 12.04 9.55 2.67
C GLU A 50 11.52 9.70 1.23
N ALA A 51 11.06 8.62 0.60
CA ALA A 51 10.52 8.65 -0.75
C ALA A 51 9.29 9.58 -0.89
N VAL A 52 8.43 9.67 0.14
CA VAL A 52 7.32 10.64 0.16
C VAL A 52 7.83 12.07 0.29
N ALA A 53 8.85 12.31 1.13
CA ALA A 53 9.43 13.64 1.32
C ALA A 53 10.15 14.15 0.06
N GLU A 54 10.76 13.24 -0.70
CA GLU A 54 11.43 13.54 -1.98
C GLU A 54 10.45 13.65 -3.16
N GLY A 55 9.20 13.24 -2.97
CA GLY A 55 8.14 13.31 -3.99
C GLY A 55 8.16 12.16 -5.00
N GLU A 56 8.93 11.10 -4.73
CA GLU A 56 8.91 9.86 -5.51
C GLU A 56 7.62 9.08 -5.30
N LEU A 57 7.07 9.17 -4.08
CA LEU A 57 5.76 8.65 -3.71
C LEU A 57 4.80 9.77 -3.34
N THR A 58 3.54 9.62 -3.70
CA THR A 58 2.48 10.45 -3.14
C THR A 58 2.21 10.05 -1.68
N PRO A 59 1.65 10.96 -0.86
CA PRO A 59 1.25 10.62 0.51
C PRO A 59 0.28 9.45 0.60
N THR A 60 -0.61 9.30 -0.39
CA THR A 60 -1.55 8.18 -0.46
C THR A 60 -0.85 6.85 -0.74
N GLU A 61 0.08 6.82 -1.70
CA GLU A 61 0.87 5.61 -1.98
C GLU A 61 1.73 5.21 -0.78
N GLY A 62 2.38 6.19 -0.12
CA GLY A 62 3.14 5.95 1.10
C GLY A 62 2.29 5.36 2.22
N ALA A 63 1.06 5.87 2.42
CA ALA A 63 0.13 5.32 3.41
C ALA A 63 -0.24 3.86 3.11
N HIS A 64 -0.53 3.52 1.85
CA HIS A 64 -0.83 2.15 1.44
C HIS A 64 0.38 1.21 1.66
N ILE A 65 1.59 1.64 1.33
CA ILE A 65 2.80 0.84 1.55
C ILE A 65 3.04 0.64 3.06
N MET A 66 2.87 1.67 3.89
CA MET A 66 3.01 1.52 5.34
C MET A 66 2.04 0.50 5.94
N GLU A 67 0.82 0.40 5.41
CA GLU A 67 -0.15 -0.62 5.84
C GLU A 67 0.33 -2.04 5.51
N LEU A 68 0.97 -2.25 4.36
CA LEU A 68 1.57 -3.53 3.99
C LEU A 68 2.74 -3.88 4.92
N VAL A 69 3.61 -2.91 5.23
CA VAL A 69 4.74 -3.06 6.15
C VAL A 69 4.26 -3.46 7.55
N GLU A 70 3.24 -2.78 8.08
CA GLU A 70 2.66 -3.09 9.40
C GLU A 70 2.01 -4.48 9.41
N THR A 71 1.30 -4.84 8.34
CA THR A 71 0.69 -6.18 8.22
C THR A 71 1.75 -7.26 8.26
N PHE A 72 2.84 -7.12 7.49
CA PHE A 72 3.95 -8.08 7.52
C PHE A 72 4.56 -8.20 8.92
N ARG A 73 4.82 -7.08 9.60
CA ARG A 73 5.37 -7.06 10.96
C ARG A 73 4.49 -7.87 11.93
N ARG A 74 3.17 -7.66 11.90
CA ARG A 74 2.23 -8.41 12.75
C ARG A 74 2.21 -9.90 12.44
N THR A 75 2.25 -10.26 11.15
CA THR A 75 2.31 -11.67 10.73
C THR A 75 3.57 -12.33 11.25
N LEU A 76 4.73 -11.68 11.10
CA LEU A 76 6.00 -12.19 11.59
C LEU A 76 5.98 -12.41 13.11
N GLU A 77 5.57 -11.40 13.88
CA GLU A 77 5.50 -11.51 15.35
C GLU A 77 4.56 -12.63 15.80
N THR A 78 3.44 -12.81 15.11
CA THR A 78 2.49 -13.89 15.40
C THR A 78 3.16 -15.25 15.18
N SER A 79 3.85 -15.44 14.05
CA SER A 79 4.57 -16.68 13.76
C SER A 79 5.73 -16.95 14.73
N GLU A 80 6.48 -15.92 15.13
CA GLU A 80 7.54 -16.05 16.13
C GLU A 80 7.00 -16.44 17.50
N LEU A 81 5.89 -15.83 17.93
CA LEU A 81 5.24 -16.17 19.19
C LEU A 81 4.69 -17.59 19.18
N GLU A 82 4.05 -18.02 18.09
CA GLU A 82 3.57 -19.40 17.91
C GLU A 82 4.71 -20.41 18.06
N ALA A 83 5.85 -20.17 17.38
CA ALA A 83 7.02 -21.03 17.48
C ALA A 83 7.59 -21.10 18.90
N ARG A 84 7.62 -19.96 19.61
CA ARG A 84 8.09 -19.90 21.01
C ARG A 84 7.16 -20.63 21.97
N VAL A 85 5.85 -20.50 21.80
CA VAL A 85 4.86 -21.22 22.61
C VAL A 85 4.99 -22.72 22.40
N ALA A 86 5.06 -23.17 21.15
CA ALA A 86 5.22 -24.59 20.83
C ALA A 86 6.51 -25.18 21.44
N ALA A 87 7.62 -24.43 21.44
CA ALA A 87 8.88 -24.85 22.07
C ALA A 87 8.77 -24.98 23.60
N LEU A 88 8.05 -24.07 24.25
CA LEU A 88 7.82 -24.11 25.69
C LEU A 88 6.88 -25.25 26.09
N GLU A 89 5.82 -25.49 25.32
CA GLU A 89 4.87 -26.58 25.56
C GLU A 89 5.50 -27.96 25.31
N GLY A 90 6.32 -28.10 24.26
CA GLY A 90 7.07 -29.33 23.98
C GLY A 90 8.17 -29.62 24.99
N GLY A 91 8.74 -28.60 25.64
CA GLY A 91 9.73 -28.73 26.70
C GLY A 91 9.16 -28.93 28.10
N ALA A 92 7.83 -28.86 28.27
CA ALA A 92 7.15 -29.03 29.55
C ALA A 92 6.70 -30.48 29.83
N THR A 93 7.27 -31.47 29.12
CA THR A 93 7.03 -32.91 29.32
C THR A 93 8.29 -33.59 29.82
#